data_AF-A0A7I4Z626-F1
#
_entry.id   AF-A0A7I4Z626-F1
#
_cell.length_a   1.000
_cell.length_b   1.000
_cell.length_c   1.000
_cell.angle_alpha   90.00
_cell.angle_beta   90.00
_cell.angle_gamma   90.00
#
_symmetry.space_group_name_H-M   'P 1'
#
loop_
_entity.id
_entity.type
_entity.pdbx_description
1 polymer ?
#
loop_
_entity_poly.entity_id
_entity_poly.type
_entity_poly.pdbx_seq_one_letter_code
_entity_poly.pdbx_strand_id
1 'polypeptide(L)'
;MLEIEQIEEESNIHSIIADADRLVYMLEARLDEARCARDKMAIDLGYISHSASILQSIDVDERECVNANPEQNSGINTEVISENSTPPNTALRGNIAQAIPQTTCRSVKPPQVSLPKSHGSAEDFPEYWAIFEAIVHNSSDLAVMEKILLLKEGLVGKAQNSIKGIRLIPENYKWIIETLHKNYLDPPTNRA
;
A
#
# COMPACT_ATOMS: atom_id res chain seq x y z
N MET A 1 38.93 -48.20 -16.94
CA MET A 1 39.37 -47.33 -15.84
C MET A 1 38.70 -45.96 -15.98
N LEU A 2 38.84 -45.30 -17.13
CA LEU A 2 38.17 -44.02 -17.45
C LEU A 2 36.63 -44.06 -17.34
N GLU A 3 36.00 -45.16 -17.72
CA GLU A 3 34.52 -45.28 -17.71
C GLU A 3 33.93 -45.38 -16.29
N ILE A 4 34.66 -45.94 -15.33
CA ILE A 4 34.20 -46.05 -13.93
C ILE A 4 34.32 -44.70 -13.23
N GLU A 5 35.40 -43.97 -13.51
CA GLU A 5 35.66 -42.63 -12.99
C GLU A 5 34.60 -41.63 -13.49
N GLN A 6 34.18 -41.74 -14.75
CA GLN A 6 33.12 -40.90 -15.31
C GLN A 6 31.74 -41.18 -14.66
N ILE A 7 31.42 -42.43 -14.35
CA ILE A 7 30.17 -42.80 -13.66
C ILE A 7 30.15 -42.25 -12.22
N GLU A 8 31.28 -42.29 -11.52
CA GLU A 8 31.39 -41.73 -10.17
C GLU A 8 31.21 -40.21 -10.17
N GLU A 9 31.78 -39.51 -11.16
CA GLU A 9 31.62 -38.06 -11.32
C GLU A 9 30.18 -37.67 -11.66
N GLU A 10 29.54 -38.39 -12.59
CA GLU A 10 28.12 -38.19 -12.91
C GLU A 10 27.23 -38.45 -11.68
N SER A 11 27.50 -39.48 -10.87
CA SER A 11 26.76 -39.74 -9.64
C SER A 11 26.89 -38.62 -8.61
N ASN A 12 28.07 -37.98 -8.51
CA ASN A 12 28.30 -36.87 -7.59
C ASN A 12 27.47 -35.63 -7.99
N ILE A 13 27.39 -35.33 -9.29
CA ILE A 13 26.56 -34.23 -9.81
C ILE A 13 25.10 -34.41 -9.43
N HIS A 14 24.54 -35.61 -9.60
CA HIS A 14 23.15 -35.89 -9.22
C HIS A 14 22.91 -35.70 -7.71
N SER A 15 23.88 -36.08 -6.86
CA SER A 15 23.79 -35.86 -5.41
C SER A 15 23.77 -34.37 -5.06
N ILE A 16 24.64 -33.58 -5.69
CA ILE A 16 24.71 -32.12 -5.46
C ILE A 16 23.42 -31.44 -5.90
N ILE A 17 22.84 -31.86 -7.03
CA ILE A 17 21.56 -31.33 -7.52
C ILE A 17 20.44 -31.65 -6.52
N ALA A 18 20.36 -32.90 -6.04
CA ALA A 18 19.35 -33.29 -5.07
C ALA A 18 19.46 -32.50 -3.73
N ASP A 19 20.70 -32.24 -3.28
CA ASP A 19 20.94 -31.42 -2.09
C ASP A 19 20.55 -29.96 -2.32
N ALA A 20 20.82 -29.42 -3.51
CA ALA A 20 20.41 -28.07 -3.90
C ALA A 20 18.88 -27.94 -3.93
N ASP A 21 18.17 -28.87 -4.56
CA ASP A 21 16.70 -28.89 -4.60
C ASP A 21 16.11 -28.94 -3.19
N ARG A 22 16.67 -29.79 -2.32
CA ARG A 22 16.26 -29.86 -0.91
C ARG A 22 16.44 -28.52 -0.21
N LEU A 23 17.53 -27.82 -0.47
CA LEU A 23 17.79 -26.50 0.11
C LEU A 23 16.80 -25.46 -0.42
N VAL A 24 16.49 -25.47 -1.72
CA VAL A 24 15.48 -24.57 -2.31
C VAL A 24 14.13 -24.77 -1.63
N TYR A 25 13.63 -25.99 -1.52
CA TYR A 25 12.36 -26.28 -0.84
C TYR A 25 12.38 -25.84 0.63
N MET A 26 13.50 -26.01 1.33
CA MET A 26 13.63 -25.55 2.72
C MET A 26 13.54 -24.03 2.81
N LEU A 27 14.22 -23.31 1.92
CA LEU A 27 14.21 -21.85 1.90
C LEU A 27 12.84 -21.29 1.51
N GLU A 28 12.17 -21.90 0.55
CA GLU A 28 10.79 -21.56 0.17
C GLU A 28 9.83 -21.72 1.35
N ALA A 29 9.86 -22.86 2.03
CA ALA A 29 9.04 -23.10 3.22
C ALA A 29 9.30 -22.06 4.32
N ARG A 30 10.57 -21.71 4.57
CA ARG A 30 10.95 -20.68 5.54
C ARG A 30 10.49 -19.29 5.13
N LEU A 31 10.51 -18.98 3.84
CA LEU A 31 10.01 -17.72 3.31
C LEU A 31 8.51 -17.60 3.53
N ASP A 32 7.76 -18.68 3.29
CA ASP A 32 6.32 -18.72 3.50
C ASP A 32 5.96 -18.63 5.00
N GLU A 33 6.69 -19.33 5.88
CA GLU A 33 6.57 -19.16 7.33
C GLU A 33 6.76 -17.70 7.75
N ALA A 34 7.80 -17.04 7.24
CA ALA A 34 8.11 -15.64 7.55
C ALA A 34 7.04 -14.68 7.02
N ARG A 35 6.53 -14.94 5.81
CA ARG A 35 5.42 -14.17 5.21
C ARG A 35 4.15 -14.29 6.05
N CYS A 36 3.75 -15.51 6.41
CA CYS A 36 2.59 -15.74 7.28
C CYS A 36 2.76 -15.08 8.64
N ALA A 37 3.95 -15.14 9.24
CA ALA A 37 4.23 -14.49 10.52
C ALA A 37 4.08 -12.96 10.44
N ARG A 38 4.61 -12.35 9.36
CA ARG A 38 4.46 -10.92 9.08
C ARG A 38 2.99 -10.54 8.89
N ASP A 39 2.24 -11.30 8.08
CA ASP A 39 0.85 -10.98 7.77
C ASP A 39 -0.04 -11.12 9.01
N LYS A 40 0.23 -12.13 9.85
CA LYS A 40 -0.42 -12.26 11.16
C LYS A 40 -0.12 -11.04 12.04
N MET A 41 1.14 -10.61 12.14
CA MET A 41 1.50 -9.43 12.91
C MET A 41 0.84 -8.15 12.35
N ALA A 42 0.73 -8.02 11.03
CA ALA A 42 0.05 -6.90 10.39
C ALA A 42 -1.45 -6.85 10.75
N ILE A 43 -2.11 -8.02 10.86
CA ILE A 43 -3.48 -8.13 11.34
C ILE A 43 -3.58 -7.76 12.82
N ASP A 44 -2.72 -8.33 13.67
CA ASP A 44 -2.70 -8.07 15.12
C ASP A 44 -2.48 -6.58 15.44
N LEU A 45 -1.67 -5.89 14.61
CA LEU A 45 -1.42 -4.45 14.69
C LEU A 45 -2.47 -3.59 13.96
N GLY A 46 -3.44 -4.20 13.26
CA GLY A 46 -4.56 -3.51 12.61
C GLY A 46 -4.24 -2.84 11.26
N TYR A 47 -3.14 -3.21 10.60
CA TYR A 47 -2.77 -2.69 9.28
C TYR A 47 -3.58 -3.33 8.12
N ILE A 48 -4.09 -4.56 8.28
CA ILE A 48 -4.80 -5.31 7.23
C ILE A 48 -6.07 -5.98 7.82
N SER A 49 -7.23 -5.83 7.15
CA SER A 49 -8.48 -6.50 7.55
C SER A 49 -8.56 -7.93 6.99
N HIS A 50 -9.05 -8.88 7.80
CA HIS A 50 -9.18 -10.32 7.49
C HIS A 50 -9.83 -10.68 6.14
N SER A 51 -10.60 -9.78 5.52
CA SER A 51 -11.26 -10.00 4.24
C SER A 51 -10.34 -9.83 3.02
N ALA A 52 -9.16 -9.22 3.18
CA ALA A 52 -8.24 -8.93 2.06
C ALA A 52 -7.32 -10.11 1.70
N SER A 53 -7.13 -11.10 2.59
CA SER A 53 -6.18 -12.20 2.37
C SER A 53 -6.65 -13.28 1.39
N ILE A 54 -7.92 -13.27 0.92
CA ILE A 54 -8.43 -14.28 -0.02
C ILE A 54 -7.96 -14.04 -1.48
N LEU A 55 -7.36 -12.89 -1.80
CA LEU A 55 -6.97 -12.54 -3.18
C LEU A 55 -5.48 -12.25 -3.38
N GLN A 56 -4.59 -12.96 -2.70
CA GLN A 56 -3.18 -12.92 -3.09
C GLN A 56 -2.57 -14.32 -3.10
N SER A 57 -3.03 -15.09 -4.07
CA SER A 57 -2.33 -16.27 -4.56
C SER A 57 -2.50 -16.25 -6.08
N ILE A 58 -1.38 -16.42 -6.82
CA ILE A 58 -1.31 -16.76 -8.26
C ILE A 58 -1.47 -15.50 -9.18
N ASP A 59 -0.53 -15.05 -10.04
CA ASP A 59 0.58 -15.71 -10.75
C ASP A 59 1.73 -14.78 -11.16
N VAL A 60 2.91 -15.41 -11.30
CA VAL A 60 4.01 -15.00 -12.19
C VAL A 60 3.72 -15.58 -13.57
N ASP A 61 3.56 -14.76 -14.61
CA ASP A 61 4.08 -15.11 -15.95
C ASP A 61 4.21 -13.86 -16.85
N GLU A 62 5.44 -13.60 -17.29
CA GLU A 62 5.74 -12.72 -18.41
C GLU A 62 5.47 -13.50 -19.71
N ARG A 63 4.59 -13.02 -20.62
CA ARG A 63 4.80 -13.08 -22.09
C ARG A 63 3.95 -12.03 -22.83
N GLU A 64 4.60 -11.34 -23.76
CA GLU A 64 4.04 -10.37 -24.73
C GLU A 64 3.05 -10.99 -25.73
N CYS A 65 2.00 -10.24 -26.13
CA CYS A 65 1.62 -10.08 -27.54
C CYS A 65 0.52 -9.01 -27.82
N VAL A 66 0.94 -7.94 -28.49
CA VAL A 66 0.34 -7.21 -29.65
C VAL A 66 -1.19 -6.99 -29.77
N ASN A 67 -1.55 -5.70 -29.76
CA ASN A 67 -2.65 -4.96 -30.45
C ASN A 67 -3.73 -5.71 -31.25
N ALA A 68 -5.00 -5.39 -30.99
CA ALA A 68 -5.92 -4.66 -31.90
C ALA A 68 -7.38 -4.65 -31.38
N ASN A 69 -7.94 -3.46 -31.14
CA ASN A 69 -9.39 -3.14 -31.25
C ASN A 69 -9.67 -2.73 -32.73
N PRO A 70 -10.92 -2.54 -33.24
CA PRO A 70 -12.21 -2.29 -32.55
C PRO A 70 -13.46 -2.96 -33.23
N GLU A 71 -14.68 -2.59 -32.78
CA GLU A 71 -15.98 -2.46 -33.50
C GLU A 71 -17.16 -3.08 -32.71
N GLN A 72 -17.96 -2.25 -32.02
CA GLN A 72 -19.24 -1.64 -32.44
C GLN A 72 -20.39 -2.64 -32.68
N ASN A 73 -21.49 -2.51 -31.90
CA ASN A 73 -22.81 -2.02 -32.37
C ASN A 73 -24.02 -2.62 -31.61
N SER A 74 -25.00 -1.74 -31.33
CA SER A 74 -26.48 -1.91 -31.17
C SER A 74 -27.04 -2.98 -30.22
N GLY A 75 -28.06 -2.75 -29.39
CA GLY A 75 -29.12 -1.74 -29.44
C GLY A 75 -30.50 -2.42 -29.39
N ILE A 76 -31.35 -1.94 -28.47
CA ILE A 76 -32.84 -1.89 -28.50
C ILE A 76 -33.64 -3.03 -27.81
N ASN A 77 -34.11 -2.68 -26.59
CA ASN A 77 -35.48 -2.60 -26.04
C ASN A 77 -36.57 -3.64 -26.36
N THR A 78 -37.30 -4.07 -25.31
CA THR A 78 -38.79 -4.08 -25.28
C THR A 78 -39.36 -3.96 -23.83
N GLU A 79 -39.89 -2.78 -23.49
CA GLU A 79 -41.22 -2.46 -22.89
C GLU A 79 -42.19 -3.64 -22.59
N VAL A 80 -43.15 -3.70 -21.64
CA VAL A 80 -43.93 -2.83 -20.70
C VAL A 80 -44.72 -3.82 -19.78
N ILE A 81 -45.12 -3.59 -18.51
CA ILE A 81 -46.35 -2.92 -17.99
C ILE A 81 -46.42 -3.15 -16.46
N SER A 82 -46.92 -2.11 -15.78
CA SER A 82 -47.25 -1.95 -14.36
C SER A 82 -48.56 -2.65 -13.96
N GLU A 83 -48.71 -3.12 -12.70
CA GLU A 83 -49.83 -2.72 -11.81
C GLU A 83 -49.77 -3.37 -10.41
N ASN A 84 -50.15 -2.56 -9.42
CA ASN A 84 -50.17 -2.79 -7.97
C ASN A 84 -51.24 -3.81 -7.52
N SER A 85 -51.01 -4.50 -6.40
CA SER A 85 -51.91 -4.61 -5.21
C SER A 85 -51.54 -5.79 -4.28
N THR A 86 -51.31 -5.51 -2.99
CA THR A 86 -51.29 -6.45 -1.84
C THR A 86 -52.73 -6.69 -1.34
N PRO A 87 -53.06 -7.50 -0.28
CA PRO A 87 -52.38 -8.59 0.47
C PRO A 87 -53.33 -9.84 0.56
N PRO A 88 -53.39 -10.76 1.57
CA PRO A 88 -52.58 -11.04 2.78
C PRO A 88 -52.27 -12.56 3.03
N ASN A 89 -51.70 -12.84 4.20
CA ASN A 89 -51.70 -14.10 4.98
C ASN A 89 -50.46 -15.01 4.96
N THR A 90 -49.67 -14.83 6.02
CA THR A 90 -49.38 -15.84 7.06
C THR A 90 -49.45 -17.31 6.65
N ALA A 91 -48.27 -17.92 6.51
CA ALA A 91 -48.05 -19.31 6.86
C ALA A 91 -46.63 -19.48 7.39
N LEU A 92 -46.54 -19.93 8.65
CA LEU A 92 -45.33 -20.36 9.32
C LEU A 92 -44.54 -21.34 8.46
N ARG A 93 -43.23 -21.12 8.33
CA ARG A 93 -42.30 -22.24 8.22
C ARG A 93 -41.00 -21.88 8.91
N GLY A 94 -40.67 -22.66 9.93
CA GLY A 94 -39.47 -22.51 10.73
C GLY A 94 -38.19 -22.59 9.91
N ASN A 95 -37.08 -22.20 10.54
CA ASN A 95 -36.06 -23.14 10.95
C ASN A 95 -34.94 -22.41 11.72
N ILE A 96 -34.71 -22.88 12.95
CA ILE A 96 -33.39 -23.04 13.60
C ILE A 96 -32.45 -21.83 13.43
N ALA A 97 -32.64 -20.81 14.27
CA ALA A 97 -31.60 -19.82 14.53
C ALA A 97 -30.47 -20.49 15.33
N GLN A 98 -29.48 -21.06 14.63
CA GLN A 98 -28.17 -21.28 15.21
C GLN A 98 -27.58 -19.89 15.50
N ALA A 99 -27.50 -19.56 16.78
CA ALA A 99 -26.81 -18.37 17.26
C ALA A 99 -25.33 -18.49 16.89
N ILE A 100 -24.95 -17.87 15.78
CA ILE A 100 -23.56 -17.50 15.52
C ILE A 100 -23.21 -16.51 16.64
N PRO A 101 -22.23 -16.79 17.53
CA PRO A 101 -21.74 -15.77 18.43
C PRO A 101 -21.10 -14.69 17.55
N GLN A 102 -21.87 -13.62 17.31
CA GLN A 102 -21.40 -12.40 16.68
C GLN A 102 -20.41 -11.75 17.65
N THR A 103 -19.18 -12.26 17.64
CA THR A 103 -18.03 -11.54 18.15
C THR A 103 -17.86 -10.34 17.24
N THR A 104 -18.53 -9.25 17.59
CA THR A 104 -18.27 -7.94 17.01
C THR A 104 -16.91 -7.50 17.52
N CYS A 105 -15.85 -8.06 16.95
CA CYS A 105 -14.51 -7.53 17.10
C CYS A 105 -14.56 -6.13 16.50
N ARG A 106 -14.72 -5.11 17.35
CA ARG A 106 -14.47 -3.73 16.94
C ARG A 106 -13.00 -3.65 16.57
N SER A 107 -12.71 -3.81 15.29
CA SER A 107 -11.45 -3.41 14.70
C SER A 107 -11.39 -1.89 14.82
N VAL A 108 -10.81 -1.41 15.92
CA VAL A 108 -10.40 -0.01 16.02
C VAL A 108 -9.24 0.10 15.06
N LYS A 109 -9.47 0.74 13.91
CA LYS A 109 -8.40 1.06 12.98
C LYS A 109 -7.33 1.82 13.76
N PRO A 110 -6.06 1.40 13.69
CA PRO A 110 -4.97 2.15 14.28
C PRO A 110 -5.02 3.59 13.78
N PRO A 111 -4.62 4.58 14.60
CA PRO A 111 -4.48 5.95 14.13
C PRO A 111 -3.59 5.95 12.88
N GLN A 112 -4.18 6.23 11.71
CA GLN A 112 -3.39 6.46 10.51
C GLN A 112 -2.69 7.80 10.71
N VAL A 113 -1.36 7.76 10.77
CA VAL A 113 -0.52 8.96 10.92
C VAL A 113 -0.72 9.82 9.68
N SER A 114 -1.53 10.87 9.80
CA SER A 114 -1.68 11.88 8.77
C SER A 114 -0.67 12.99 8.99
N LEU A 115 -0.13 13.53 7.90
CA LEU A 115 0.69 14.73 7.97
C LEU A 115 -0.17 15.89 8.50
N PRO A 116 0.28 16.59 9.57
CA PRO A 116 -0.41 17.78 10.05
C PRO A 116 -0.36 18.88 8.97
N LYS A 117 -1.32 19.79 9.02
CA LYS A 117 -1.34 20.96 8.13
C LYS A 117 -0.68 22.15 8.82
N SER A 118 0.27 22.81 8.16
CA SER A 118 0.91 24.02 8.69
C SER A 118 0.54 25.26 7.87
N HIS A 119 0.17 26.34 8.57
CA HIS A 119 -0.15 27.62 7.93
C HIS A 119 1.08 28.50 7.67
N GLY A 120 2.25 28.09 8.18
CA GLY A 120 3.46 28.91 8.22
C GLY A 120 3.46 29.90 9.39
N SER A 121 3.09 29.45 10.59
CA SER A 121 3.28 30.20 11.83
C SER A 121 4.63 29.81 12.44
N ALA A 122 5.30 30.73 13.14
CA ALA A 122 6.55 30.43 13.84
C ALA A 122 6.40 29.39 14.96
N GLU A 123 5.18 29.21 15.48
CA GLU A 123 4.85 28.22 16.50
C GLU A 123 4.51 26.85 15.89
N ASP A 124 3.70 26.82 14.83
CA ASP A 124 3.20 25.57 14.24
C ASP A 124 4.20 24.88 13.29
N PHE A 125 5.04 25.66 12.62
CA PHE A 125 5.92 25.13 11.57
C PHE A 125 7.03 24.20 12.12
N PRO A 126 7.69 24.50 13.26
CA PRO A 126 8.68 23.58 13.84
C PRO A 126 8.09 22.21 14.18
N GLU A 127 6.88 22.16 14.73
CA GLU A 127 6.19 20.89 15.05
C GLU A 127 5.85 20.11 13.78
N TYR A 128 5.29 20.79 12.77
CA TYR A 128 5.05 20.22 11.46
C TYR A 128 6.32 19.65 10.83
N TRP A 129 7.42 20.42 10.87
CA TRP A 129 8.68 20.03 10.28
C TRP A 129 9.25 18.78 10.95
N ALA A 130 9.22 18.69 12.28
CA ALA A 130 9.70 17.50 13.00
C ALA A 130 8.97 16.22 12.56
N ILE A 131 7.64 16.30 12.37
CA ILE A 131 6.83 15.17 11.91
C ILE A 131 7.14 14.83 10.45
N PHE A 132 7.17 15.85 9.57
CA PHE A 132 7.49 15.69 8.17
C PHE A 132 8.90 15.11 7.96
N GLU A 133 9.87 15.55 8.76
CA GLU A 133 11.25 15.10 8.68
C GLU A 133 11.37 13.62 9.03
N ALA A 134 10.72 13.20 10.12
CA ALA A 134 10.73 11.81 10.58
C ALA A 134 10.10 10.84 9.59
N ILE A 135 8.95 11.19 8.98
CA ILE A 135 8.15 10.24 8.19
C ILE A 135 8.32 10.40 6.67
N VAL A 136 8.68 11.59 6.19
CA VAL A 136 8.81 11.87 4.75
C VAL A 136 10.25 12.17 4.36
N HIS A 137 10.91 13.12 5.02
CA HIS A 137 12.24 13.59 4.59
C HIS A 137 13.29 12.48 4.68
N ASN A 138 13.34 11.79 5.82
CA ASN A 138 14.33 10.74 6.12
C ASN A 138 13.98 9.36 5.52
N SER A 139 12.78 9.18 4.98
CA SER A 139 12.38 7.91 4.37
C SER A 139 13.15 7.65 3.06
N SER A 140 13.79 6.48 2.95
CA SER A 140 14.42 6.00 1.70
C SER A 140 13.40 5.45 0.70
N ASP A 141 12.19 5.15 1.16
CA ASP A 141 11.18 4.44 0.37
C ASP A 141 10.37 5.39 -0.52
N LEU A 142 10.47 6.69 -0.26
CA LEU A 142 9.77 7.74 -1.02
C LEU A 142 10.69 8.40 -2.03
N ALA A 143 10.25 8.47 -3.28
CA ALA A 143 10.90 9.26 -4.32
C ALA A 143 10.85 10.75 -3.96
N VAL A 144 11.85 11.52 -4.41
CA VAL A 144 11.95 12.96 -4.14
C VAL A 144 10.68 13.70 -4.59
N MET A 145 10.07 13.30 -5.70
CA MET A 145 8.84 13.90 -6.19
C MET A 145 7.66 13.65 -5.23
N GLU A 146 7.54 12.46 -4.66
CA GLU A 146 6.50 12.14 -3.67
C GLU A 146 6.69 12.97 -2.41
N LYS A 147 7.94 13.14 -1.96
CA LYS A 147 8.27 14.03 -0.83
C LYS A 147 7.84 15.47 -1.10
N ILE A 148 8.04 15.98 -2.32
CA ILE A 148 7.60 17.32 -2.72
C ILE A 148 6.07 17.44 -2.69
N LEU A 149 5.35 16.42 -3.19
CA LEU A 149 3.89 16.42 -3.21
C LEU A 149 3.31 16.39 -1.79
N LEU A 150 3.80 15.48 -0.95
CA LEU A 150 3.40 15.38 0.46
C LEU A 150 3.72 16.66 1.23
N LEU A 151 4.88 17.28 0.97
CA LEU A 151 5.22 18.57 1.55
C LEU A 151 4.17 19.62 1.14
N LYS A 152 3.89 19.75 -0.16
CA LYS A 152 2.91 20.72 -0.67
C LYS A 152 1.52 20.52 -0.10
N GLU A 153 1.08 19.28 0.12
CA GLU A 153 -0.22 18.97 0.73
C GLU A 153 -0.30 19.34 2.22
N GLY A 154 0.82 19.22 2.94
CA GLY A 154 0.94 19.62 4.35
C GLY A 154 1.05 21.13 4.55
N LEU A 155 1.47 21.89 3.54
CA LEU A 155 1.56 23.35 3.61
C LEU A 155 0.25 24.02 3.19
N VAL A 156 -0.20 24.98 3.98
CA VAL A 156 -1.42 25.76 3.76
C VAL A 156 -1.11 27.26 3.89
N GLY A 157 -1.87 28.11 3.20
CA GLY A 157 -1.83 29.55 3.43
C GLY A 157 -0.46 30.18 3.16
N LYS A 158 0.17 30.77 4.18
CA LYS A 158 1.44 31.50 4.03
C LYS A 158 2.58 30.55 3.68
N ALA A 159 2.67 29.41 4.35
CA ALA A 159 3.66 28.38 4.08
C ALA A 159 3.64 27.91 2.62
N GLN A 160 2.45 27.64 2.09
CA GLN A 160 2.28 27.24 0.70
C GLN A 160 2.65 28.36 -0.28
N ASN A 161 2.28 29.61 0.06
CA ASN A 161 2.62 30.77 -0.77
C ASN A 161 4.12 31.04 -0.83
N SER A 162 4.89 30.75 0.23
CA SER A 162 6.35 30.92 0.26
C SER A 162 7.07 30.10 -0.81
N ILE A 163 6.51 28.95 -1.21
CA ILE A 163 7.13 28.05 -2.19
C ILE A 163 6.46 28.11 -3.57
N LYS A 164 5.38 28.92 -3.73
CA LYS A 164 4.60 29.01 -4.98
C LYS A 164 5.41 29.49 -6.19
N GLY A 165 6.46 30.28 -5.96
CA GLY A 165 7.38 30.75 -7.00
C GLY A 165 8.45 29.74 -7.41
N ILE A 166 8.57 28.61 -6.70
CA ILE A 166 9.56 27.57 -6.95
C ILE A 166 8.89 26.45 -7.76
N ARG A 167 9.53 25.99 -8.83
CA ARG A 167 9.03 24.82 -9.58
C ARG A 167 9.14 23.57 -8.71
N LEU A 168 8.03 22.84 -8.57
CA LEU A 168 7.93 21.59 -7.80
C LEU A 168 8.52 20.42 -8.60
N ILE A 169 9.84 20.42 -8.74
CA ILE A 169 10.62 19.39 -9.43
C ILE A 169 11.74 18.88 -8.50
N PRO A 170 12.21 17.62 -8.64
CA PRO A 170 13.21 17.02 -7.75
C PRO A 170 14.49 17.86 -7.58
N GLU A 171 14.94 18.52 -8.64
CA GLU A 171 16.15 19.35 -8.67
C GLU A 171 16.06 20.53 -7.68
N ASN A 172 14.84 21.00 -7.42
CA ASN A 172 14.59 22.14 -6.53
C ASN A 172 14.29 21.71 -5.10
N TYR A 173 14.26 20.41 -4.77
CA TYR A 173 13.83 19.94 -3.45
C TYR A 173 14.58 20.62 -2.31
N LYS A 174 15.91 20.65 -2.40
CA LYS A 174 16.77 21.31 -1.41
C LYS A 174 16.42 22.80 -1.25
N TRP A 175 16.21 23.50 -2.37
CA TRP A 175 15.87 24.92 -2.37
C TRP A 175 14.49 25.19 -1.74
N ILE A 176 13.52 24.30 -1.96
CA ILE A 176 12.19 24.37 -1.32
C ILE A 176 12.34 24.28 0.20
N ILE A 177 13.12 23.31 0.70
CA ILE A 177 13.36 23.12 2.14
C ILE A 177 14.08 24.32 2.75
N GLU A 178 15.18 24.78 2.14
CA GLU A 178 15.93 25.94 2.62
C GLU A 178 15.06 27.21 2.69
N THR A 179 14.20 27.40 1.69
CA THR A 179 13.25 28.52 1.68
C THR A 179 12.31 28.43 2.86
N LEU A 180 11.75 27.26 3.16
CA LEU A 180 10.85 27.09 4.29
C LEU A 180 11.57 27.29 5.64
N HIS A 181 12.77 26.75 5.79
CA HIS A 181 13.56 26.90 7.01
C HIS A 181 13.88 28.36 7.30
N LYS A 182 14.35 29.10 6.28
CA LYS A 182 14.64 30.52 6.42
C LYS A 182 13.42 31.37 6.79
N ASN A 183 12.22 30.99 6.34
CA ASN A 183 11.01 31.76 6.61
C ASN A 183 10.39 31.44 7.98
N TYR A 184 10.56 30.20 8.49
CA TYR A 184 9.76 29.71 9.60
C TYR A 184 10.54 29.07 10.76
N LEU A 185 11.77 28.61 10.54
CA LEU A 185 12.65 28.04 11.58
C LEU A 185 13.70 29.06 12.04
N ASP A 186 14.26 29.83 11.10
CA ASP A 186 15.27 30.85 11.36
C ASP A 186 14.76 32.26 10.94
N PRO A 187 13.62 32.75 11.47
CA PRO A 187 13.14 34.07 11.11
C PRO A 187 14.19 35.12 11.51
N PRO A 188 14.57 36.06 10.62
CA PRO A 188 15.54 37.09 10.98
C PRO A 188 15.00 37.90 12.16
N THR A 189 15.75 37.92 13.26
CA THR A 189 15.44 38.56 14.56
C THR A 189 15.32 40.09 14.51
N ASN A 190 15.00 40.69 13.36
CA ASN A 190 14.66 42.10 13.22
C ASN A 190 13.13 42.29 13.26
N ARG A 191 12.52 42.01 14.42
CA ARG A 191 11.23 42.62 14.78
C ARG A 191 11.53 43.73 15.78
N ALA A 192 11.79 44.93 15.26
CA ALA A 192 11.78 46.17 16.01
C ALA A 192 10.33 46.61 16.28
#